data_AF-X0XC90-F1
#
_entry.id   AF-X0XC90-F1
#
_cell.length_a   1.000
_cell.length_b   1.000
_cell.length_c   1.000
_cell.angle_alpha   90.00
_cell.angle_beta   90.00
_cell.angle_gamma   90.00
#
_symmetry.space_group_name_H-M   'P 1'
#
loop_
_entity.id
_entity.type
_entity.pdbx_description
1 polymer ?
#
loop_
_entity_poly.entity_id
_entity_poly.type
_entity_poly.pdbx_seq_one_letter_code
_entity_poly.pdbx_strand_id
1 'polypeptide(L)'
;MDVTLALTYQEQNDNKAIVLTDASDWDSSTTTLTSGDDNIDGDFYEITAQNTLDMTTIGSPDNVVGTRFVADAALTLGAGDILTPVTPTIAEIVTLTLDTTITGVDETATSKTQVDLVSEFGAFTVQGDLVFTITAALLGDTADTELIDGLYALVYTVTYDGDGVAVKTDTLSVTILVYGQVKVATYEKLREISTLYMCTNGCPSPEISEADLCGAYLSGIENSAFTAKTEELLSQLVVLDNMITNGSKITW
;
A
#
# COMPACT_ATOMS: atom_id res chain seq x y z
N MET A 1 12.23 -17.84 3.63
CA MET A 1 11.27 -17.89 2.51
C MET A 1 10.37 -16.69 2.64
N ASP A 2 10.17 -15.97 1.55
CA ASP A 2 9.70 -14.58 1.65
C ASP A 2 8.21 -14.51 1.35
N VAL A 3 7.45 -13.95 2.28
CA VAL A 3 6.08 -13.52 2.01
C VAL A 3 6.17 -12.49 0.90
N THR A 4 5.50 -12.74 -0.23
CA THR A 4 5.42 -11.72 -1.28
C THR A 4 4.26 -10.82 -0.96
N LEU A 5 4.55 -9.71 -0.28
CA LEU A 5 3.54 -8.71 0.02
C LEU A 5 3.07 -8.02 -1.27
N ALA A 6 1.76 -7.90 -1.44
CA ALA A 6 1.17 -7.22 -2.60
C ALA A 6 -0.08 -6.44 -2.19
N LEU A 7 -0.13 -5.16 -2.59
CA LEU A 7 -1.32 -4.33 -2.45
C LEU A 7 -1.80 -3.91 -3.84
N THR A 8 -3.08 -4.13 -4.09
CA THR A 8 -3.80 -3.49 -5.19
C THR A 8 -4.59 -2.30 -4.64
N TYR A 9 -4.83 -1.29 -5.49
CA TYR A 9 -5.61 -0.13 -5.07
C TYR A 9 -6.70 0.22 -6.07
N GLN A 10 -7.78 0.79 -5.56
CA GLN A 10 -8.84 1.39 -6.35
C GLN A 10 -9.19 2.75 -5.76
N GLU A 11 -9.15 3.80 -6.58
CA GLU A 11 -9.70 5.11 -6.26
C GLU A 11 -11.22 5.09 -6.49
N GLN A 12 -12.00 5.65 -5.56
CA GLN A 12 -13.43 5.85 -5.78
C GLN A 12 -13.68 7.18 -6.52
N ASN A 13 -14.71 7.19 -7.38
CA ASN A 13 -15.06 8.31 -8.26
C ASN A 13 -15.35 9.66 -7.54
N ASP A 14 -15.38 9.68 -6.22
CA ASP A 14 -15.65 10.85 -5.38
C ASP A 14 -14.44 11.35 -4.58
N ASN A 15 -13.24 10.78 -4.79
CA ASN A 15 -12.01 11.15 -4.08
C ASN A 15 -12.07 11.02 -2.54
N LYS A 16 -13.00 10.21 -2.03
CA LYS A 16 -13.16 10.04 -0.58
C LYS A 16 -12.40 8.86 0.00
N ALA A 17 -12.03 7.93 -0.86
CA ALA A 17 -11.41 6.70 -0.42
C ALA A 17 -10.43 6.11 -1.44
N ILE A 18 -9.37 5.52 -0.90
CA ILE A 18 -8.51 4.55 -1.58
C ILE A 18 -8.82 3.19 -0.95
N VAL A 19 -9.28 2.23 -1.74
CA VAL A 19 -9.43 0.85 -1.28
C VAL A 19 -8.12 0.13 -1.55
N LEU A 20 -7.46 -0.36 -0.51
CA LEU A 20 -6.31 -1.25 -0.59
C LEU A 20 -6.77 -2.68 -0.39
N THR A 21 -6.36 -3.59 -1.27
CA THR A 21 -6.60 -5.02 -1.09
C THR A 21 -5.27 -5.75 -1.04
N ASP A 22 -5.04 -6.45 0.06
CA ASP A 22 -3.89 -7.32 0.23
C ASP A 22 -4.07 -8.59 -0.61
N ALA A 23 -3.30 -8.68 -1.69
CA ALA A 23 -3.27 -9.80 -2.62
C ALA A 23 -2.00 -10.65 -2.45
N SER A 24 -1.35 -10.56 -1.29
CA SER A 24 -0.15 -11.31 -0.99
C SER A 24 -0.39 -12.82 -1.12
N ASP A 25 0.59 -13.51 -1.69
CA ASP A 25 0.58 -14.96 -1.76
C ASP A 25 1.30 -15.52 -0.53
N TRP A 26 0.52 -16.12 0.35
CA TRP A 26 1.02 -16.71 1.58
C TRP A 26 1.22 -18.22 1.45
N ASP A 27 1.22 -18.79 0.25
CA ASP A 27 1.34 -20.24 0.10
C ASP A 27 2.17 -20.61 -1.15
N SER A 28 3.49 -20.53 -1.00
CA SER A 28 4.35 -21.37 -1.80
C SER A 28 5.30 -22.13 -0.88
N SER A 29 5.39 -23.44 -1.04
CA SER A 29 6.30 -24.31 -0.28
C SER A 29 7.65 -24.41 -0.98
N THR A 30 8.76 -24.37 -0.24
CA THR A 30 10.04 -24.95 -0.71
C THR A 30 10.84 -25.59 0.45
N THR A 31 12.09 -25.94 0.17
CA THR A 31 12.85 -27.10 0.66
C THR A 31 12.83 -27.39 2.16
N THR A 32 12.43 -28.62 2.47
CA THR A 32 12.56 -29.28 3.77
C THR A 32 14.02 -29.43 4.20
N LEU A 33 14.31 -29.10 5.47
CA LEU A 33 15.61 -29.31 6.11
C LEU A 33 15.61 -30.66 6.81
N THR A 34 16.60 -31.51 6.53
CA THR A 34 16.64 -32.91 7.00
C THR A 34 17.92 -33.32 7.76
N SER A 35 18.97 -32.48 7.74
CA SER A 35 20.18 -32.58 8.59
C SER A 35 21.22 -31.54 8.15
N GLY A 36 22.03 -31.01 9.07
CA GLY A 36 23.16 -30.14 8.76
C GLY A 36 23.15 -28.81 9.51
N ASP A 37 24.15 -27.98 9.25
CA ASP A 37 24.19 -26.59 9.70
C ASP A 37 23.45 -25.73 8.65
N ASP A 38 22.31 -25.17 9.03
CA ASP A 38 21.54 -24.26 8.19
C ASP A 38 21.35 -22.92 8.90
N ASN A 39 21.40 -21.82 8.14
CA ASN A 39 21.00 -20.51 8.65
C ASN A 39 19.48 -20.41 8.53
N ILE A 40 18.78 -20.59 9.65
CA ILE A 40 17.32 -20.56 9.72
C ILE A 40 16.77 -19.28 10.37
N ASP A 41 17.66 -18.36 10.77
CA ASP A 41 17.32 -17.14 11.52
C ASP A 41 16.32 -16.24 10.76
N GLY A 42 15.27 -15.82 11.46
CA GLY A 42 14.23 -14.90 10.96
C GLY A 42 13.17 -15.53 10.06
N ASP A 43 13.24 -16.83 9.81
CA ASP A 43 12.27 -17.56 8.98
C ASP A 43 11.27 -18.37 9.80
N PHE A 44 10.08 -18.59 9.22
CA PHE A 44 9.02 -19.41 9.82
C PHE A 44 9.21 -20.89 9.48
N TYR A 45 9.11 -21.75 10.48
CA TYR A 45 9.25 -23.20 10.35
C TYR A 45 8.15 -23.95 11.08
N GLU A 46 7.85 -25.14 10.57
CA GLU A 46 7.04 -26.16 11.25
C GLU A 46 7.89 -27.40 11.55
N ILE A 47 7.76 -27.92 12.77
CA ILE A 47 8.34 -29.22 13.13
C ILE A 47 7.52 -30.32 12.46
N THR A 48 8.06 -30.92 11.40
CA THR A 48 7.36 -31.97 10.63
C THR A 48 7.75 -33.39 11.04
N ALA A 49 8.94 -33.56 11.61
CA ALA A 49 9.32 -34.76 12.34
C ALA A 49 10.35 -34.41 13.41
N GLN A 50 10.27 -35.11 14.54
CA GLN A 50 11.24 -34.98 15.62
C GLN A 50 11.67 -36.36 16.11
N ASN A 51 12.96 -36.52 16.38
CA ASN A 51 13.49 -37.72 16.99
C ASN A 51 13.94 -37.47 18.45
N THR A 52 14.90 -36.56 18.67
CA THR A 52 15.53 -36.40 20.00
C THR A 52 16.03 -35.00 20.35
N LEU A 53 16.09 -34.05 19.41
CA LEU A 53 16.67 -32.72 19.67
C LEU A 53 15.61 -31.75 20.22
N ASP A 54 16.00 -30.98 21.24
CA ASP A 54 15.19 -29.93 21.84
C ASP A 54 15.26 -28.64 21.00
N MET A 55 14.18 -28.39 20.25
CA MET A 55 13.97 -27.22 19.38
C MET A 55 13.69 -25.94 20.16
N THR A 56 13.61 -25.97 21.49
CA THR A 56 13.44 -24.73 22.28
C THR A 56 14.63 -23.80 22.20
N THR A 57 15.81 -24.34 21.84
CA THR A 57 17.05 -23.57 21.69
C THR A 57 17.10 -22.69 20.43
N ILE A 58 16.12 -22.82 19.55
CA ILE A 58 15.99 -22.09 18.27
C ILE A 58 14.67 -21.33 18.18
N GLY A 59 14.05 -21.01 19.32
CA GLY A 59 12.84 -20.19 19.37
C GLY A 59 11.52 -20.96 19.33
N SER A 60 11.51 -22.29 19.16
CA SER A 60 10.27 -23.08 19.31
C SER A 60 9.79 -23.08 20.77
N PRO A 61 8.50 -22.96 21.08
CA PRO A 61 8.01 -23.06 22.46
C PRO A 61 8.09 -24.47 23.02
N ASP A 62 8.02 -25.47 22.14
CA ASP A 62 8.00 -26.87 22.48
C ASP A 62 8.62 -27.72 21.38
N ASN A 63 8.46 -29.03 21.54
CA ASN A 63 9.05 -30.06 20.72
C ASN A 63 7.98 -30.86 19.97
N VAL A 64 6.78 -30.34 19.83
CA VAL A 64 5.66 -31.09 19.27
C VAL A 64 5.67 -30.98 17.75
N VAL A 65 5.45 -32.11 17.06
CA VAL A 65 5.23 -32.10 15.61
C VAL A 65 3.97 -31.29 15.30
N GLY A 66 4.09 -30.32 14.40
CA GLY A 66 3.06 -29.34 14.07
C GLY A 66 3.28 -27.97 14.71
N THR A 67 4.23 -27.83 15.63
CA THR A 67 4.57 -26.53 16.21
C THR A 67 5.18 -25.62 15.17
N ARG A 68 4.63 -24.42 15.04
CA ARG A 68 5.03 -23.37 14.10
C ARG A 68 5.70 -22.23 14.84
N PHE A 69 6.87 -21.79 14.40
CA PHE A 69 7.66 -20.79 15.11
C PHE A 69 8.56 -19.99 14.16
N VAL A 70 8.97 -18.80 14.58
CA VAL A 70 10.06 -18.04 13.96
C VAL A 70 11.35 -18.49 14.61
N ALA A 71 12.32 -18.92 13.81
CA ALA A 71 13.62 -19.31 14.33
C ALA A 71 14.51 -18.09 14.62
N ASP A 72 15.29 -18.13 15.70
CA ASP A 72 16.09 -17.00 16.21
C ASP A 72 17.61 -17.22 16.18
N ALA A 73 18.08 -18.34 15.59
CA ALA A 73 19.50 -18.70 15.55
C ALA A 73 19.85 -19.72 14.45
N ALA A 74 21.15 -19.84 14.15
CA ALA A 74 21.70 -20.91 13.31
C ALA A 74 21.68 -22.26 14.06
N LEU A 75 21.16 -23.30 13.41
CA LEU A 75 20.92 -24.62 14.00
C LEU A 75 21.76 -25.71 13.33
N THR A 76 22.21 -26.67 14.14
CA THR A 76 22.64 -27.99 13.65
C THR A 76 21.51 -29.00 13.88
N LEU A 77 20.87 -29.48 12.81
CA LEU A 77 19.82 -30.49 12.90
C LEU A 77 20.38 -31.88 13.19
N GLY A 78 19.76 -32.59 14.14
CA GLY A 78 20.05 -33.99 14.43
C GLY A 78 19.60 -34.92 13.32
N ALA A 79 20.18 -36.13 13.27
CA ALA A 79 19.75 -37.14 12.31
C ALA A 79 18.30 -37.57 12.56
N GLY A 80 17.42 -37.29 11.60
CA GLY A 80 16.00 -37.64 11.65
C GLY A 80 15.07 -36.53 12.11
N ASP A 81 15.60 -35.36 12.50
CA ASP A 81 14.78 -34.16 12.71
C ASP A 81 14.47 -33.50 11.35
N ILE A 82 13.25 -33.02 11.20
CA ILE A 82 12.78 -32.42 9.95
C ILE A 82 12.02 -31.12 10.24
N LEU A 83 12.61 -30.02 9.83
CA LEU A 83 11.95 -28.71 9.79
C LEU A 83 11.54 -28.42 8.36
N THR A 84 10.30 -27.95 8.19
CA THR A 84 9.82 -27.48 6.89
C THR A 84 9.59 -25.98 7.00
N PRO A 85 10.21 -25.15 6.13
CA PRO A 85 9.84 -23.76 6.04
C PRO A 85 8.35 -23.64 5.72
N VAL A 86 7.65 -22.82 6.47
CA VAL A 86 6.23 -22.55 6.24
C VAL A 86 6.02 -21.05 6.09
N THR A 87 4.99 -20.70 5.35
CA THR A 87 4.55 -19.31 5.30
C THR A 87 3.59 -19.05 6.47
N PRO A 88 3.65 -17.89 7.12
CA PRO A 88 2.68 -17.49 8.14
C PRO A 88 1.25 -17.45 7.59
N THR A 89 0.30 -17.75 8.46
CA THR A 89 -1.13 -17.67 8.23
C THR A 89 -1.73 -16.39 8.82
N ILE A 90 -2.97 -16.07 8.47
CA ILE A 90 -3.71 -14.92 9.03
C ILE A 90 -3.79 -14.98 10.55
N ALA A 91 -3.96 -16.19 11.11
CA ALA A 91 -4.08 -16.37 12.55
C ALA A 91 -2.78 -16.07 13.31
N GLU A 92 -1.64 -16.03 12.61
CA GLU A 92 -0.31 -15.75 13.17
C GLU A 92 0.08 -14.27 13.06
N ILE A 93 -0.76 -13.42 12.47
CA ILE A 93 -0.54 -11.97 12.46
C ILE A 93 -0.87 -11.39 13.83
N VAL A 94 0.09 -10.67 14.42
CA VAL A 94 -0.11 -9.98 15.70
C VAL A 94 -0.33 -8.49 15.52
N THR A 95 0.41 -7.88 14.60
CA THR A 95 0.28 -6.45 14.31
C THR A 95 0.25 -6.21 12.82
N LEU A 96 -0.64 -5.31 12.41
CA LEU A 96 -0.77 -4.86 11.05
C LEU A 96 -0.81 -3.34 11.06
N THR A 97 0.19 -2.68 10.50
CA THR A 97 0.27 -1.21 10.54
C THR A 97 0.42 -0.60 9.16
N LEU A 98 -0.08 0.63 9.05
CA LEU A 98 0.05 1.46 7.86
C LEU A 98 0.62 2.82 8.24
N ASP A 99 1.83 3.09 7.76
CA ASP A 99 2.42 4.41 7.80
C ASP A 99 2.12 5.13 6.48
N THR A 100 1.72 6.40 6.56
CA THR A 100 1.36 7.20 5.40
C THR A 100 2.10 8.53 5.42
N THR A 101 2.76 8.87 4.32
CA THR A 101 3.29 10.21 4.07
C THR A 101 2.66 10.76 2.80
N ILE A 102 2.13 11.98 2.89
CA ILE A 102 1.45 12.64 1.77
C ILE A 102 2.32 13.81 1.32
N THR A 103 2.68 13.84 0.05
CA THR A 103 3.30 15.00 -0.59
C THR A 103 2.24 15.69 -1.45
N GLY A 104 1.71 16.81 -0.95
CA GLY A 104 0.65 17.56 -1.60
C GLY A 104 1.14 18.37 -2.81
N VAL A 105 0.23 19.12 -3.44
CA VAL A 105 0.53 20.05 -4.53
C VAL A 105 1.40 21.25 -4.11
N ASP A 106 1.56 21.47 -2.81
CA ASP A 106 2.53 22.43 -2.26
C ASP A 106 3.95 21.84 -2.15
N GLU A 107 4.14 20.62 -2.66
CA GLU A 107 5.37 19.84 -2.63
C GLU A 107 5.91 19.56 -1.21
N THR A 108 5.08 19.77 -0.19
CA THR A 108 5.45 19.55 1.20
C THR A 108 5.02 18.15 1.66
N ALA A 109 5.99 17.36 2.10
CA ALA A 109 5.73 16.03 2.65
C ALA A 109 5.22 16.15 4.10
N THR A 110 4.05 15.58 4.36
CA THR A 110 3.43 15.51 5.69
C THR A 110 3.20 14.06 6.07
N SER A 111 3.90 13.59 7.11
CA SER A 111 3.65 12.28 7.70
C SER A 111 2.36 12.31 8.53
N LYS A 112 1.51 11.30 8.33
CA LYS A 112 0.31 11.06 9.12
C LYS A 112 0.63 10.13 10.29
N THR A 113 -0.27 10.09 11.26
CA THR A 113 -0.17 9.14 12.37
C THR A 113 -0.27 7.71 11.84
N GLN A 114 0.59 6.81 12.34
CA GLN A 114 0.53 5.40 12.01
C GLN A 114 -0.84 4.82 12.41
N VAL A 115 -1.42 4.03 11.51
CA VAL A 115 -2.69 3.35 11.73
C VAL A 115 -2.42 1.89 12.09
N ASP A 116 -3.01 1.43 13.19
CA ASP A 116 -3.10 0.01 13.51
C ASP A 116 -4.38 -0.56 12.85
N LEU A 117 -4.18 -1.35 11.80
CA LEU A 117 -5.25 -1.90 10.99
C LEU A 117 -6.03 -3.01 11.71
N VAL A 118 -5.40 -3.72 12.65
CA VAL A 118 -6.10 -4.72 13.49
C VAL A 118 -7.01 -4.01 14.48
N SER A 119 -6.51 -2.93 15.11
CA SER A 119 -7.33 -2.14 16.02
C SER A 119 -8.48 -1.43 15.32
N GLU A 120 -8.28 -0.96 14.08
CA GLU A 120 -9.29 -0.20 13.34
C GLU A 120 -10.36 -1.12 12.73
N PHE A 121 -9.96 -2.21 12.07
CA PHE A 121 -10.88 -3.07 11.30
C PHE A 121 -11.26 -4.36 12.04
N GLY A 122 -10.62 -4.66 13.17
CA GLY A 122 -10.83 -5.87 13.95
C GLY A 122 -9.94 -7.03 13.52
N ALA A 123 -10.15 -8.19 14.13
CA ALA A 123 -9.41 -9.40 13.79
C ALA A 123 -9.84 -9.96 12.43
N PHE A 124 -8.86 -10.35 11.61
CA PHE A 124 -9.06 -10.97 10.31
C PHE A 124 -9.08 -12.49 10.43
N THR A 125 -9.88 -13.18 9.62
CA THR A 125 -9.99 -14.65 9.67
C THR A 125 -9.50 -15.32 8.40
N VAL A 126 -9.62 -14.63 7.27
CA VAL A 126 -9.14 -15.10 5.96
C VAL A 126 -8.44 -13.96 5.22
N GLN A 127 -7.58 -14.30 4.25
CA GLN A 127 -6.87 -13.31 3.42
C GLN A 127 -7.82 -12.32 2.74
N GLY A 128 -9.00 -12.81 2.32
CA GLY A 128 -10.01 -11.96 1.69
C GLY A 128 -10.60 -10.86 2.59
N ASP A 129 -10.34 -10.91 3.91
CA ASP A 129 -10.77 -9.88 4.85
C ASP A 129 -9.80 -8.68 4.89
N LEU A 130 -8.59 -8.81 4.33
CA LEU A 130 -7.56 -7.76 4.32
C LEU A 130 -7.81 -6.72 3.22
N VAL A 131 -8.95 -6.05 3.36
CA VAL A 131 -9.39 -4.96 2.49
C VAL A 131 -9.56 -3.70 3.32
N PHE A 132 -8.70 -2.71 3.10
CA PHE A 132 -8.65 -1.49 3.89
C PHE A 132 -9.17 -0.32 3.08
N THR A 133 -10.13 0.42 3.63
CA THR A 133 -10.61 1.66 3.01
C THR A 133 -9.90 2.85 3.66
N ILE A 134 -8.94 3.42 2.97
CA ILE A 134 -8.20 4.60 3.42
C ILE A 134 -9.02 5.84 3.14
N THR A 135 -9.44 6.53 4.19
CA THR A 135 -10.20 7.78 4.15
C THR A 135 -9.43 8.89 4.83
N ALA A 136 -9.85 10.16 4.66
CA ALA A 136 -9.25 11.27 5.38
C ALA A 136 -9.38 11.09 6.91
N ALA A 137 -10.51 10.57 7.39
CA ALA A 137 -10.72 10.26 8.80
C ALA A 137 -9.71 9.26 9.35
N LEU A 138 -9.44 8.19 8.59
CA LEU A 138 -8.43 7.20 8.98
C LEU A 138 -7.03 7.82 9.13
N LEU A 139 -6.76 8.85 8.32
CA LEU A 139 -5.50 9.60 8.34
C LEU A 139 -5.53 10.79 9.31
N GLY A 140 -6.48 10.82 10.25
CA GLY A 140 -6.56 11.78 11.34
C GLY A 140 -7.37 13.06 11.04
N ASP A 141 -8.01 13.16 9.88
CA ASP A 141 -8.93 14.26 9.56
C ASP A 141 -10.39 13.88 9.93
N THR A 142 -11.39 14.48 9.28
CA THR A 142 -12.81 14.18 9.55
C THR A 142 -13.41 13.28 8.47
N ALA A 143 -14.51 12.59 8.79
CA ALA A 143 -15.19 11.69 7.84
C ALA A 143 -15.78 12.40 6.61
N ASP A 144 -16.06 13.70 6.74
CA ASP A 144 -16.58 14.52 5.64
C ASP A 144 -15.47 15.16 4.81
N THR A 145 -14.21 15.06 5.25
CA THR A 145 -13.05 15.61 4.54
C THR A 145 -12.71 14.72 3.34
N GLU A 146 -12.54 15.32 2.17
CA GLU A 146 -12.01 14.63 0.98
C GLU A 146 -10.50 14.40 1.13
N LEU A 147 -9.97 13.37 0.46
CA LEU A 147 -8.52 13.19 0.39
C LEU A 147 -7.91 14.38 -0.36
N ILE A 148 -6.77 14.86 0.14
CA ILE A 148 -6.03 15.92 -0.54
C ILE A 148 -5.34 15.35 -1.77
N ASP A 149 -5.20 16.18 -2.80
CA ASP A 149 -4.52 15.81 -4.01
C ASP A 149 -2.99 15.78 -3.79
N GLY A 150 -2.35 14.72 -4.27
CA GLY A 150 -0.92 14.53 -4.10
C GLY A 150 -0.46 13.08 -4.22
N LEU A 151 0.80 12.86 -3.82
CA LEU A 151 1.45 11.56 -3.84
C LEU A 151 1.45 10.96 -2.43
N TYR A 152 0.84 9.79 -2.29
CA TYR A 152 0.72 9.03 -1.05
C TYR A 152 1.77 7.93 -1.04
N ALA A 153 2.76 8.06 -0.17
CA ALA A 153 3.71 7.00 0.15
C ALA A 153 3.19 6.21 1.35
N LEU A 154 2.82 4.96 1.09
CA LEU A 154 2.26 4.01 2.05
C LEU A 154 3.30 2.96 2.39
N VAL A 155 3.53 2.71 3.67
CA VAL A 155 4.35 1.60 4.14
C VAL A 155 3.46 0.68 4.97
N TYR A 156 3.16 -0.48 4.39
CA TYR A 156 2.38 -1.54 5.02
C TYR A 156 3.32 -2.51 5.71
N THR A 157 3.15 -2.69 7.02
CA THR A 157 4.01 -3.56 7.83
C THR A 157 3.16 -4.66 8.45
N VAL A 158 3.60 -5.90 8.29
CA VAL A 158 2.99 -7.08 8.89
C VAL A 158 3.98 -7.71 9.85
N THR A 159 3.56 -7.92 11.10
CA THR A 159 4.34 -8.68 12.07
C THR A 159 3.61 -9.96 12.43
N TYR A 160 4.34 -11.06 12.32
CA TYR A 160 3.90 -12.40 12.61
C TYR A 160 4.57 -12.90 13.90
N ASP A 161 3.82 -13.66 14.67
CA ASP A 161 4.32 -14.42 15.81
C ASP A 161 3.85 -15.86 15.63
N GLY A 162 4.81 -16.78 15.71
CA GLY A 162 4.46 -18.19 15.81
C GLY A 162 4.08 -18.49 17.26
N ASP A 163 4.07 -19.75 17.63
CA ASP A 163 4.00 -20.09 19.06
C ASP A 163 5.36 -19.82 19.76
N GLY A 164 6.34 -19.23 19.08
CA GLY A 164 7.74 -19.08 19.49
C GLY A 164 8.10 -17.82 20.28
N VAL A 165 9.39 -17.53 20.36
CA VAL A 165 9.95 -16.38 21.10
C VAL A 165 10.29 -15.21 20.17
N ALA A 166 10.57 -15.49 18.91
CA ALA A 166 10.88 -14.49 17.90
C ALA A 166 9.66 -14.13 17.04
N VAL A 167 9.70 -12.92 16.49
CA VAL A 167 8.69 -12.40 15.58
C VAL A 167 9.33 -12.15 14.22
N LYS A 168 8.54 -12.33 13.15
CA LYS A 168 8.95 -11.99 11.79
C LYS A 168 8.20 -10.73 11.36
N THR A 169 8.91 -9.76 10.77
CA THR A 169 8.31 -8.53 10.26
C THR A 169 8.62 -8.37 8.78
N ASP A 170 7.58 -8.25 7.97
CA ASP A 170 7.67 -7.97 6.54
C ASP A 170 7.09 -6.58 6.23
N THR A 171 7.65 -5.89 5.24
CA THR A 171 7.24 -4.53 4.86
C THR A 171 7.04 -4.39 3.36
N LEU A 172 6.02 -3.65 2.96
CA LEU A 172 5.75 -3.28 1.58
C LEU A 172 5.54 -1.77 1.46
N SER A 173 6.32 -1.14 0.60
CA SER A 173 6.18 0.28 0.28
C SER A 173 5.46 0.45 -1.06
N VAL A 174 4.37 1.21 -1.06
CA VAL A 174 3.57 1.52 -2.25
C VAL A 174 3.37 3.02 -2.35
N THR A 175 3.55 3.55 -3.55
CA THR A 175 3.21 4.94 -3.86
C THR A 175 1.90 4.98 -4.65
N ILE A 176 1.03 5.95 -4.40
CA ILE A 176 -0.25 6.16 -5.09
C ILE A 176 -0.42 7.65 -5.38
N LEU A 177 -0.89 8.01 -6.58
CA LEU A 177 -1.30 9.38 -6.89
C LEU A 177 -2.80 9.53 -6.66
N VAL A 178 -3.18 10.56 -5.90
CA VAL A 178 -4.57 10.96 -5.65
C VAL A 178 -4.76 12.34 -6.28
N TYR A 179 -5.76 12.50 -7.14
CA TYR A 179 -5.95 13.73 -7.94
C TYR A 179 -7.43 14.05 -8.20
N GLY A 180 -8.32 13.57 -7.32
CA GLY A 180 -9.75 13.69 -7.54
C GLY A 180 -10.28 15.12 -7.44
N GLN A 181 -9.69 16.00 -6.60
CA GLN A 181 -10.15 17.41 -6.51
C GLN A 181 -9.81 18.18 -7.81
N VAL A 182 -8.58 18.04 -8.30
CA VAL A 182 -8.07 18.61 -9.54
C VAL A 182 -8.83 18.03 -10.74
N LYS A 183 -9.17 16.74 -10.71
CA LYS A 183 -10.01 16.11 -11.73
C LYS A 183 -11.40 16.73 -11.79
N VAL A 184 -12.07 16.88 -10.65
CA VAL A 184 -13.38 17.55 -10.57
C VAL A 184 -13.29 18.99 -11.07
N ALA A 185 -12.30 19.74 -10.62
CA ALA A 185 -12.12 21.14 -11.03
C ALA A 185 -11.82 21.28 -12.54
N THR A 186 -11.07 20.34 -13.12
CA THR A 186 -10.85 20.27 -14.57
C THR A 186 -12.15 20.04 -15.33
N TYR A 187 -13.00 19.11 -14.85
CA TYR A 187 -14.30 18.85 -15.48
C TYR A 187 -15.25 20.04 -15.40
N GLU A 188 -15.26 20.78 -14.29
CA GLU A 188 -16.04 22.01 -14.18
C GLU A 188 -15.55 23.07 -15.18
N LYS A 189 -14.23 23.27 -15.36
CA LYS A 189 -13.70 24.14 -16.42
C LYS A 189 -14.12 23.71 -17.82
N LEU A 190 -14.07 22.41 -18.13
CA LEU A 190 -14.50 21.89 -19.44
C LEU A 190 -15.99 22.14 -19.71
N ARG A 191 -16.84 22.15 -18.67
CA ARG A 191 -18.28 22.45 -18.80
C ARG A 191 -18.56 23.90 -19.19
N GLU A 192 -17.69 24.83 -18.82
CA GLU A 192 -17.84 26.25 -19.14
C GLU A 192 -17.63 26.54 -20.65
N ILE A 193 -16.93 25.68 -21.39
CA ILE A 193 -16.67 25.86 -22.83
C ILE A 193 -17.97 26.06 -23.63
N SER A 194 -19.01 25.28 -23.36
CA SER A 194 -20.26 25.35 -24.13
C SER A 194 -20.98 26.69 -23.96
N THR A 195 -20.85 27.36 -22.81
CA THR A 195 -21.52 28.64 -22.57
C THR A 195 -20.79 29.78 -23.28
N LEU A 196 -19.45 29.67 -23.40
CA LEU A 196 -18.59 30.62 -24.11
C LEU A 196 -18.81 30.59 -25.64
N TYR A 197 -18.99 29.39 -26.22
CA TYR A 197 -19.30 29.24 -27.66
C TYR A 197 -20.66 29.83 -28.06
N MET A 198 -21.60 29.96 -27.12
CA MET A 198 -22.92 30.55 -27.37
C MET A 198 -22.91 32.07 -27.40
N CYS A 199 -21.78 32.72 -27.11
CA CYS A 199 -21.64 34.16 -27.27
C CYS A 199 -21.73 34.53 -28.76
N THR A 200 -22.62 35.47 -29.08
CA THR A 200 -23.12 35.83 -30.42
C THR A 200 -22.06 36.27 -31.44
N ASN A 201 -20.78 36.38 -31.06
CA ASN A 201 -19.69 36.91 -31.89
C ASN A 201 -18.49 35.97 -32.07
N GLY A 202 -18.58 34.68 -31.70
CA GLY A 202 -17.56 33.68 -32.08
C GLY A 202 -16.14 34.05 -31.66
N CYS A 203 -15.97 34.68 -30.50
CA CYS A 203 -14.64 35.02 -30.01
C CYS A 203 -13.91 33.72 -29.65
N PRO A 204 -12.79 33.37 -30.30
CA PRO A 204 -11.83 32.45 -29.70
C PRO A 204 -11.42 33.08 -28.37
N SER A 205 -11.91 32.51 -27.29
CA SER A 205 -11.64 32.99 -25.94
C SER A 205 -10.45 32.15 -25.43
N PRO A 206 -9.38 32.79 -24.91
CA PRO A 206 -8.25 32.08 -24.31
C PRO A 206 -8.67 30.97 -23.34
N GLU A 207 -9.81 31.16 -22.66
CA GLU A 207 -10.41 30.24 -21.71
C GLU A 207 -10.78 28.88 -22.34
N ILE A 208 -11.15 28.82 -23.63
CA ILE A 208 -11.40 27.55 -24.33
C ILE A 208 -10.10 26.78 -24.52
N SER A 209 -9.03 27.46 -24.95
CA SER A 209 -7.71 26.85 -25.13
C SER A 209 -7.11 26.41 -23.80
N GLU A 210 -7.36 27.14 -22.71
CA GLU A 210 -6.97 26.75 -21.37
C GLU A 210 -7.70 25.50 -20.89
N ALA A 211 -9.01 25.43 -21.11
CA ALA A 211 -9.81 24.27 -20.73
C ALA A 211 -9.39 23.00 -21.52
N ASP A 212 -9.12 23.14 -22.83
CA ASP A 212 -8.56 22.05 -23.64
C ASP A 212 -7.18 21.60 -23.14
N LEU A 213 -6.31 22.54 -22.75
CA LEU A 213 -5.00 22.22 -22.19
C LEU A 213 -5.12 21.52 -20.83
N CYS A 214 -6.03 21.96 -19.95
CA CYS A 214 -6.31 21.28 -18.67
C CYS A 214 -6.77 19.83 -18.92
N GLY A 215 -7.67 19.62 -19.89
CA GLY A 215 -8.11 18.28 -20.29
C GLY A 215 -6.97 17.40 -20.82
N ALA A 216 -6.05 17.96 -21.60
CA ALA A 216 -4.88 17.25 -22.10
C ALA A 216 -3.92 16.84 -20.97
N TYR A 217 -3.68 17.73 -20.00
CA TYR A 217 -2.87 17.41 -18.80
C TYR A 217 -3.52 16.33 -17.95
N LEU A 218 -4.83 16.43 -17.68
CA LEU A 218 -5.56 15.40 -16.94
C LEU A 218 -5.48 14.04 -17.63
N SER A 219 -5.68 13.99 -18.96
CA SER A 219 -5.54 12.74 -19.71
C SER A 219 -4.11 12.20 -19.69
N GLY A 220 -3.11 13.08 -19.71
CA GLY A 220 -1.70 12.73 -19.53
C GLY A 220 -1.44 12.06 -18.17
N ILE A 221 -1.98 12.65 -17.10
CA ILE A 221 -1.92 12.10 -15.73
C ILE A 221 -2.62 10.74 -15.66
N GLU A 222 -3.85 10.63 -16.17
CA GLU A 222 -4.62 9.37 -16.14
C GLU A 222 -3.91 8.22 -16.86
N ASN A 223 -3.30 8.50 -18.02
CA ASN A 223 -2.53 7.51 -18.78
C ASN A 223 -1.20 7.12 -18.11
N SER A 224 -0.57 8.07 -17.41
CA SER A 224 0.78 7.90 -16.85
C SER A 224 0.76 7.38 -15.41
N ALA A 225 -0.28 7.70 -14.63
CA ALA A 225 -0.49 7.23 -13.26
C ALA A 225 -0.55 5.70 -13.15
N PHE A 226 -0.94 5.02 -14.23
CA PHE A 226 -0.94 3.56 -14.31
C PHE A 226 0.45 2.94 -14.53
N THR A 227 1.42 3.71 -15.04
CA THR A 227 2.69 3.17 -15.57
C THR A 227 3.92 3.66 -14.82
N ALA A 228 3.92 4.88 -14.28
CA ALA A 228 5.07 5.47 -13.58
C ALA A 228 4.60 6.41 -12.46
N LYS A 229 4.50 5.91 -11.23
CA LYS A 229 4.04 6.64 -10.05
C LYS A 229 5.15 7.52 -9.46
N THR A 230 5.59 8.51 -10.22
CA THR A 230 6.84 9.23 -9.97
C THR A 230 6.62 10.71 -9.64
N GLU A 231 7.67 11.40 -9.20
CA GLU A 231 7.68 12.85 -8.91
C GLU A 231 7.24 13.69 -10.11
N GLU A 232 7.45 13.21 -11.34
CA GLU A 232 7.00 13.88 -12.55
C GLU A 232 5.46 13.99 -12.63
N LEU A 233 4.72 13.02 -12.10
CA LEU A 233 3.25 13.11 -12.04
C LEU A 233 2.79 14.13 -11.02
N LEU A 234 3.49 14.24 -9.88
CA LEU A 234 3.23 15.30 -8.93
C LEU A 234 3.48 16.67 -9.58
N SER A 235 4.56 16.83 -10.33
CA SER A 235 4.83 18.06 -11.06
C SER A 235 3.73 18.40 -12.08
N GLN A 236 3.23 17.40 -12.83
CA GLN A 236 2.08 17.60 -13.73
C GLN A 236 0.82 18.01 -12.97
N LEU A 237 0.55 17.40 -11.82
CA LEU A 237 -0.59 17.73 -10.96
C LEU A 237 -0.48 19.17 -10.42
N VAL A 238 0.71 19.60 -9.97
CA VAL A 238 0.99 20.96 -9.53
C VAL A 238 0.78 21.98 -10.65
N VAL A 239 1.22 21.67 -11.87
CA VAL A 239 1.00 22.54 -13.03
C VAL A 239 -0.49 22.65 -13.35
N LEU A 240 -1.21 21.53 -13.34
CA LEU A 240 -2.64 21.50 -13.62
C LEU A 240 -3.44 22.28 -12.56
N ASP A 241 -3.16 22.07 -11.27
CA ASP A 241 -3.77 22.84 -10.17
C ASP A 241 -3.52 24.35 -10.32
N ASN A 242 -2.28 24.74 -10.65
CA ASN A 242 -1.94 26.13 -10.90
C ASN A 242 -2.70 26.73 -12.09
N MET A 243 -2.85 25.99 -13.18
CA MET A 243 -3.62 26.43 -14.36
C MET A 243 -5.12 26.59 -14.04
N ILE A 244 -5.66 25.73 -13.17
CA ILE A 244 -7.05 25.81 -12.73
C ILE A 244 -7.26 27.05 -11.88
N THR A 245 -6.42 27.23 -10.86
CA THR A 245 -6.59 28.26 -9.82
C THR A 245 -6.19 29.66 -10.29
N ASN A 246 -5.06 29.77 -11.00
CA ASN A 246 -4.47 31.05 -11.37
C ASN A 246 -4.66 31.43 -12.85
N GLY A 247 -5.31 30.56 -13.64
CA GLY A 247 -5.33 30.65 -15.09
C GLY A 247 -3.98 30.28 -15.70
N SER A 248 -3.95 30.03 -17.00
CA SER A 248 -2.68 29.85 -17.69
C SER A 248 -2.06 31.24 -17.90
N LYS A 249 -0.82 31.47 -17.47
CA LYS A 249 -0.07 32.67 -17.90
C LYS A 249 0.46 32.51 -19.33
N ILE A 250 -0.20 31.72 -20.16
CA ILE A 250 0.17 31.51 -21.56
C ILE A 250 -0.37 32.71 -22.33
N THR A 251 0.44 33.77 -22.40
CA THR A 251 0.22 34.85 -23.35
C THR A 251 0.65 34.37 -24.73
N TRP A 252 -0.33 34.19 -25.63
CA TRP A 252 -0.11 33.94 -27.06
C TRP A 252 0.48 35.18 -27.76
#